data_AF-J0CR53-F1
#
_entry.id   AF-J0CR53-F1
#
_cell.length_a   1.000
_cell.length_b   1.000
_cell.length_c   1.000
_cell.angle_alpha   90.00
_cell.angle_beta   90.00
_cell.angle_gamma   90.00
#
_symmetry.space_group_name_H-M   'P 1'
#
loop_
_entity.id
_entity.type
_entity.pdbx_description
1 polymer ?
#
loop_
_entity_poly.entity_id
_entity_poly.type
_entity_poly.pdbx_seq_one_letter_code
_entity_poly.pdbx_strand_id
1 'polypeptide(L)'
;MKDLRENFSASLYADLKDKISAFSHRDRTTTSKEHGLDLMSVDFESLTLAKNRCVKNCKKALEGFTEKIKEAPNDSNAVNEAFDRLERELEIATENLSQKIDPVLERNENYTQKALEYREFLKSRKEGFIVDEKNPYPEEVSFNEWRLAEFDSVFSAIVPLEDLNKTACAHHALKALQAALKDNDLGFDAADLEQIAKGFIPRGYLWHFDANILGNVALVREKLLLGVKHTKGYKLWEKFLQTQN
;
A
#
# COMPACT_ATOMS: atom_id res chain seq x y z
N MET A 1 9.35 -41.12 20.98
CA MET A 1 8.82 -39.91 21.67
C MET A 1 9.61 -38.65 21.34
N LYS A 2 10.94 -38.64 21.48
CA LYS A 2 11.78 -37.48 21.13
C LYS A 2 11.69 -37.10 19.64
N ASP A 3 11.80 -38.08 18.74
CA ASP A 3 11.71 -37.86 17.29
C ASP A 3 10.30 -37.45 16.81
N LEU A 4 9.25 -37.91 17.49
CA LEU A 4 7.87 -37.47 17.22
C LEU A 4 7.64 -36.02 17.66
N ARG A 5 8.27 -35.58 18.76
CA ARG A 5 8.20 -34.20 19.25
C ARG A 5 8.97 -33.22 18.37
N GLU A 6 10.18 -33.55 17.98
CA GLU A 6 10.97 -32.68 17.08
C GLU A 6 10.29 -32.54 15.71
N ASN A 7 9.71 -33.62 15.18
CA ASN A 7 8.91 -33.56 13.95
C ASN A 7 7.63 -32.73 14.12
N PHE A 8 6.94 -32.83 15.25
CA PHE A 8 5.74 -32.03 15.52
C PHE A 8 6.07 -30.54 15.60
N SER A 9 7.08 -30.16 16.39
CA SER A 9 7.54 -28.76 16.51
C SER A 9 8.04 -28.19 15.19
N ALA A 10 8.78 -28.97 14.40
CA ALA A 10 9.23 -28.55 13.07
C ALA A 10 8.08 -28.39 12.08
N SER A 11 7.10 -29.31 12.09
CA SER A 11 5.92 -29.22 11.20
C SER A 11 4.98 -28.08 11.58
N LEU A 12 4.78 -27.82 12.87
CA LEU A 12 3.96 -26.71 13.35
C LEU A 12 4.62 -25.36 13.02
N TYR A 13 5.95 -25.27 13.18
CA TYR A 13 6.69 -24.09 12.75
C TYR A 13 6.62 -23.89 11.24
N ALA A 14 6.72 -24.96 10.45
CA ALA A 14 6.58 -24.89 9.00
C ALA A 14 5.16 -24.46 8.59
N ASP A 15 4.10 -25.04 9.17
CA ASP A 15 2.71 -24.69 8.86
C ASP A 15 2.36 -23.25 9.29
N LEU A 16 2.85 -22.80 10.45
CA LEU A 16 2.69 -21.43 10.91
C LEU A 16 3.48 -20.45 10.03
N LYS A 17 4.71 -20.81 9.65
CA LYS A 17 5.53 -20.02 8.72
C LYS A 17 4.87 -19.94 7.35
N ASP A 18 4.29 -21.02 6.85
CA ASP A 18 3.60 -21.06 5.56
C ASP A 18 2.31 -20.24 5.61
N LYS A 19 1.53 -20.30 6.70
CA LYS A 19 0.36 -19.43 6.91
C LYS A 19 0.76 -17.96 6.95
N ILE A 20 1.76 -17.59 7.76
CA ILE A 20 2.28 -16.21 7.82
C ILE A 20 2.83 -15.76 6.47
N SER A 21 3.50 -16.65 5.74
CA SER A 21 4.02 -16.37 4.40
C SER A 21 2.89 -16.24 3.37
N ALA A 22 1.84 -17.04 3.47
CA ALA A 22 0.63 -16.95 2.64
C ALA A 22 -0.12 -15.64 2.88
N PHE A 23 -0.19 -15.15 4.14
CA PHE A 23 -0.66 -13.79 4.43
C PHE A 23 0.23 -12.74 3.75
N SER A 24 1.55 -12.90 3.80
CA SER A 24 2.51 -12.00 3.12
C SER A 24 2.48 -12.10 1.60
N HIS A 25 2.02 -13.23 1.04
CA HIS A 25 1.84 -13.41 -0.40
C HIS A 25 0.51 -12.87 -0.87
N ARG A 26 -0.55 -12.88 -0.05
CA ARG A 26 -1.81 -12.18 -0.36
C ARG A 26 -1.59 -10.68 -0.57
N ASP A 27 -0.70 -10.07 0.21
CA ASP A 27 -0.22 -8.69 0.01
C ASP A 27 0.54 -8.47 -1.31
N ARG A 28 1.05 -9.54 -1.94
CA ARG A 28 1.88 -9.49 -3.17
C ARG A 28 1.24 -10.14 -4.40
N THR A 29 0.12 -10.86 -4.27
CA THR A 29 -0.51 -11.62 -5.37
C THR A 29 -1.36 -10.78 -6.32
N THR A 30 -1.33 -9.46 -6.20
CA THR A 30 -1.65 -8.58 -7.33
C THR A 30 -0.38 -8.43 -8.16
N THR A 31 -0.29 -9.20 -9.24
CA THR A 31 0.77 -9.06 -10.26
C THR A 31 0.72 -7.65 -10.86
N SER A 32 1.46 -6.72 -10.27
CA SER A 32 1.64 -5.36 -10.78
C SER A 32 2.59 -5.40 -11.98
N LYS A 33 2.00 -5.61 -13.16
CA LYS A 33 2.48 -5.01 -14.41
C LYS A 33 1.55 -3.92 -14.92
N GLU A 34 0.59 -3.49 -14.11
CA GLU A 34 -0.25 -2.33 -14.37
C GLU A 34 -0.22 -1.45 -13.13
N HIS A 35 0.13 -0.19 -13.33
CA HIS A 35 0.37 0.87 -12.34
C HIS A 35 -0.71 0.98 -11.25
N GLY A 36 -0.57 0.26 -10.13
CA GLY A 36 -1.61 0.28 -9.09
C GLY A 36 -1.25 -0.27 -7.71
N LEU A 37 0.03 -0.39 -7.35
CA LEU A 37 0.44 -0.82 -5.99
C LEU A 37 1.49 0.11 -5.38
N ASP A 38 1.17 1.40 -5.31
CA ASP A 38 1.67 2.22 -4.20
C ASP A 38 0.47 2.56 -3.33
N LEU A 39 -0.04 1.51 -2.66
CA LEU A 39 -0.93 1.64 -1.51
C LEU A 39 -0.14 2.34 -0.39
N MET A 40 -0.71 3.41 0.15
CA MET A 40 -0.34 4.12 1.39
C MET A 40 0.97 3.66 2.06
N SER A 41 2.06 4.38 1.81
CA SER A 41 3.35 4.11 2.46
C SER A 41 3.27 4.07 4.00
N VAL A 42 2.24 4.69 4.58
CA VAL A 42 2.00 4.79 6.03
C VAL A 42 1.47 3.47 6.64
N ASP A 43 0.65 2.70 5.91
CA ASP A 43 0.11 1.44 6.44
C ASP A 43 1.15 0.31 6.36
N PHE A 44 2.05 0.33 5.37
CA PHE A 44 3.05 -0.72 5.18
C PHE A 44 4.10 -0.80 6.30
N GLU A 45 4.58 0.33 6.83
CA GLU A 45 5.53 0.32 7.95
C GLU A 45 4.88 -0.23 9.23
N SER A 46 3.64 0.19 9.52
CA SER A 46 2.85 -0.29 10.66
C SER A 46 2.54 -1.79 10.55
N LEU A 47 2.13 -2.24 9.36
CA LEU A 47 1.86 -3.64 9.07
C LEU A 47 3.11 -4.51 9.17
N THR A 48 4.24 -4.02 8.65
CA THR A 48 5.54 -4.69 8.75
C THR A 48 5.97 -4.83 10.21
N LEU A 49 5.79 -3.79 11.01
CA LEU A 49 6.07 -3.84 12.44
C LEU A 49 5.15 -4.83 13.18
N ALA A 50 3.85 -4.84 12.88
CA ALA A 50 2.89 -5.78 13.44
C ALA A 50 3.26 -7.23 13.10
N LYS A 51 3.63 -7.50 11.85
CA LYS A 51 4.13 -8.80 11.39
C LYS A 51 5.38 -9.23 12.17
N ASN A 52 6.37 -8.35 12.28
CA ASN A 52 7.60 -8.63 13.00
C ASN A 52 7.35 -8.92 14.49
N ARG A 53 6.40 -8.20 15.11
CA ARG A 53 5.99 -8.45 16.50
C ARG A 53 5.29 -9.81 16.65
N CYS A 54 4.39 -10.17 15.75
CA CYS A 54 3.74 -11.48 15.73
C CYS A 54 4.78 -12.61 15.62
N VAL A 55 5.67 -12.54 14.63
CA VAL A 55 6.76 -13.52 14.44
C VAL A 55 7.62 -13.65 15.70
N LYS A 56 7.98 -12.53 16.34
CA LYS A 56 8.75 -12.53 17.60
C LYS A 56 7.99 -13.20 18.75
N ASN A 57 6.69 -12.96 18.86
CA ASN A 57 5.86 -13.55 19.92
C ASN A 57 5.68 -15.05 19.71
N CYS A 58 5.38 -15.49 18.48
CA CYS A 58 5.31 -16.91 18.15
C CYS A 58 6.63 -17.64 18.45
N LYS A 59 7.77 -17.02 18.12
CA LYS A 59 9.09 -17.57 18.44
C LYS A 59 9.28 -17.76 19.95
N LYS A 60 8.94 -16.75 20.76
CA LYS A 60 9.01 -16.84 22.23
C LYS A 60 8.08 -17.91 22.80
N ALA A 61 6.87 -18.06 22.26
CA ALA A 61 5.94 -19.09 22.69
C ALA A 61 6.51 -20.50 22.44
N LEU A 62 7.11 -20.71 21.27
CA LEU A 62 7.77 -21.98 20.91
C LEU A 62 9.02 -22.26 21.76
N GLU A 63 9.82 -21.23 22.06
CA GLU A 63 10.97 -21.35 22.98
C GLU A 63 10.51 -21.76 24.38
N GLY A 64 9.50 -21.07 24.94
CA GLY A 64 8.94 -21.39 26.26
C GLY A 64 8.29 -22.77 26.32
N PHE A 65 7.62 -23.20 25.25
CA PHE A 65 7.12 -24.57 25.11
C PHE A 65 8.27 -25.58 25.16
N THR A 66 9.33 -25.34 24.40
CA THR A 66 10.51 -26.22 24.33
C THR A 66 11.19 -26.35 25.70
N GLU A 67 11.33 -25.26 26.45
CA GLU A 67 11.88 -25.27 27.80
C GLU A 67 11.01 -26.08 28.76
N LYS A 68 9.68 -25.84 28.76
CA LYS A 68 8.74 -26.55 29.64
C LYS A 68 8.74 -28.05 29.40
N ILE A 69 8.82 -28.44 28.12
CA ILE A 69 8.91 -29.82 27.69
C ILE A 69 10.23 -30.50 28.12
N LYS A 70 11.34 -29.75 28.19
CA LYS A 70 12.63 -30.26 28.68
C LYS A 70 12.63 -30.49 30.20
N GLU A 71 11.93 -29.65 30.96
CA GLU A 71 11.85 -29.75 32.43
C GLU A 71 11.12 -31.00 32.89
N ALA A 72 9.99 -31.35 32.25
CA ALA A 72 9.13 -32.45 32.66
C ALA A 72 8.70 -33.33 31.48
N PRO A 73 9.64 -34.01 30.80
CA PRO A 73 9.37 -34.65 29.51
C PRO A 73 8.38 -35.82 29.57
N ASN A 74 8.32 -36.51 30.72
CA ASN A 74 7.53 -37.72 30.95
C ASN A 74 6.26 -37.45 31.79
N ASP A 75 6.05 -36.22 32.24
CA ASP A 75 4.82 -35.83 32.95
C ASP A 75 3.77 -35.44 31.90
N SER A 76 2.79 -36.33 31.69
CA SER A 76 1.74 -36.10 30.70
C SER A 76 0.90 -34.86 31.00
N ASN A 77 0.70 -34.50 32.28
CA ASN A 77 -0.08 -33.33 32.63
C ASN A 77 0.71 -32.05 32.34
N ALA A 78 2.00 -32.01 32.69
CA ALA A 78 2.87 -30.87 32.40
C ALA A 78 3.04 -30.65 30.89
N VAL A 79 3.08 -31.74 30.11
CA VAL A 79 3.15 -31.69 28.64
C VAL A 79 1.87 -31.12 28.05
N ASN A 80 0.71 -31.56 28.51
CA ASN A 80 -0.58 -31.03 28.06
C ASN A 80 -0.73 -29.54 28.41
N GLU A 81 -0.36 -29.14 29.63
CA GLU A 81 -0.37 -27.73 30.04
C GLU A 81 0.57 -26.88 29.17
N ALA A 82 1.73 -27.41 28.78
CA ALA A 82 2.62 -26.73 27.85
C ALA A 82 1.98 -26.53 26.47
N PHE A 83 1.24 -27.52 25.95
CA PHE A 83 0.50 -27.41 24.70
C PHE A 83 -0.63 -26.38 24.79
N ASP A 84 -1.48 -26.44 25.81
CA ASP A 84 -2.58 -25.49 26.02
C ASP A 84 -2.06 -24.05 26.12
N ARG A 85 -0.90 -23.87 26.77
CA ARG A 85 -0.24 -22.57 26.84
C ARG A 85 0.30 -22.14 25.47
N LEU A 86 0.95 -23.04 24.74
CA LEU A 86 1.46 -22.72 23.40
C LEU A 86 0.33 -22.29 22.46
N GLU A 87 -0.76 -23.05 22.44
CA GLU A 87 -1.96 -22.73 21.66
C GLU A 87 -2.49 -21.33 21.99
N ARG A 88 -2.71 -21.05 23.29
CA ARG A 88 -3.18 -19.74 23.74
C ARG A 88 -2.26 -18.59 23.32
N GLU A 89 -0.94 -18.74 23.46
CA GLU A 89 0.03 -17.70 23.11
C GLU A 89 0.09 -17.47 21.59
N LEU A 90 -0.07 -18.54 20.79
CA LEU A 90 -0.15 -18.43 19.34
C LEU A 90 -1.46 -17.76 18.90
N GLU A 91 -2.60 -18.14 19.49
CA GLU A 91 -3.90 -17.49 19.25
C GLU A 91 -3.83 -15.98 19.55
N ILE A 92 -3.26 -15.61 20.70
CA ILE A 92 -3.06 -14.20 21.07
C ILE A 92 -2.17 -13.50 20.04
N ALA A 93 -1.08 -14.12 19.58
CA ALA A 93 -0.19 -13.52 18.60
C ALA A 93 -0.86 -13.33 17.23
N THR A 94 -1.67 -14.31 16.79
CA THR A 94 -2.41 -14.23 15.53
C THR A 94 -3.56 -13.24 15.60
N GLU A 95 -4.33 -13.23 16.68
CA GLU A 95 -5.45 -12.29 16.88
C GLU A 95 -4.97 -10.84 16.88
N ASN A 96 -3.86 -10.57 17.58
CA ASN A 96 -3.23 -9.24 17.57
C ASN A 96 -2.78 -8.79 16.17
N LEU A 97 -2.39 -9.74 15.30
CA LEU A 97 -2.02 -9.44 13.93
C LEU A 97 -3.27 -9.21 13.05
N SER A 98 -4.29 -10.06 13.18
CA SER A 98 -5.57 -9.92 12.46
C SER A 98 -6.21 -8.56 12.73
N GLN A 99 -6.27 -8.12 13.99
CA GLN A 99 -6.78 -6.79 14.36
C GLN A 99 -6.06 -5.61 13.69
N LYS A 100 -4.84 -5.81 13.16
CA LYS A 100 -4.09 -4.82 12.38
C LYS A 100 -4.27 -5.00 10.87
N ILE A 101 -4.43 -6.23 10.40
CA ILE A 101 -4.58 -6.55 8.97
C ILE A 101 -6.01 -6.28 8.49
N ASP A 102 -7.03 -6.71 9.24
CA ASP A 102 -8.42 -6.71 8.78
C ASP A 102 -8.90 -5.32 8.35
N PRO A 103 -8.64 -4.22 9.09
CA PRO A 103 -9.04 -2.88 8.66
C PRO A 103 -8.32 -2.40 7.39
N VAL A 104 -7.09 -2.88 7.14
CA VAL A 104 -6.32 -2.54 5.93
C VAL A 104 -6.89 -3.28 4.73
N LEU A 105 -7.25 -4.56 4.90
CA LEU A 105 -7.90 -5.35 3.85
C LEU A 105 -9.26 -4.78 3.47
N GLU A 106 -10.10 -4.47 4.47
CA GLU A 106 -11.42 -3.85 4.25
C GLU A 106 -11.30 -2.52 3.49
N ARG A 107 -10.34 -1.66 3.89
CA ARG A 107 -10.07 -0.40 3.18
C ARG A 107 -9.63 -0.64 1.74
N ASN A 108 -8.76 -1.62 1.50
CA ASN A 108 -8.27 -1.93 0.15
C ASN A 108 -9.38 -2.48 -0.77
N GLU A 109 -10.24 -3.34 -0.24
CA GLU A 109 -11.42 -3.83 -0.96
C GLU A 109 -12.36 -2.67 -1.32
N ASN A 110 -12.62 -1.76 -0.37
CA ASN A 110 -13.41 -0.55 -0.61
C ASN A 110 -12.79 0.35 -1.69
N TYR A 111 -11.47 0.56 -1.66
CA TYR A 111 -10.78 1.35 -2.69
C TYR A 111 -10.82 0.70 -4.07
N THR A 112 -10.65 -0.62 -4.13
CA THR A 112 -10.75 -1.40 -5.37
C THR A 112 -12.14 -1.23 -5.98
N GLN A 113 -13.18 -1.35 -5.16
CA GLN A 113 -14.56 -1.16 -5.58
C GLN A 113 -14.81 0.28 -6.08
N LYS A 114 -14.37 1.29 -5.32
CA LYS A 114 -14.49 2.70 -5.73
C LYS A 114 -13.73 3.02 -7.01
N ALA A 115 -12.58 2.39 -7.25
CA ALA A 115 -11.83 2.57 -8.48
C ALA A 115 -12.62 2.05 -9.69
N LEU A 116 -13.32 0.92 -9.57
CA LEU A 116 -14.18 0.38 -10.63
C LEU A 116 -15.37 1.33 -10.91
N GLU A 117 -16.04 1.79 -9.86
CA GLU A 117 -17.13 2.76 -9.96
C GLU A 117 -16.66 4.08 -10.59
N TYR A 118 -15.46 4.53 -10.26
CA TYR A 118 -14.86 5.72 -10.84
C TYR A 118 -14.63 5.54 -12.35
N ARG A 119 -14.19 4.37 -12.81
CA ARG A 119 -14.04 4.10 -14.25
C ARG A 119 -15.37 4.22 -14.99
N GLU A 120 -16.45 3.67 -14.45
CA GLU A 120 -17.79 3.81 -15.05
C GLU A 120 -18.29 5.26 -15.02
N PHE A 121 -18.01 5.98 -13.93
CA PHE A 121 -18.26 7.42 -13.82
C PHE A 121 -17.53 8.21 -14.92
N LEU A 122 -16.24 7.93 -15.14
CA LEU A 122 -15.46 8.59 -16.19
C LEU A 122 -16.03 8.28 -17.58
N LYS A 123 -16.29 7.01 -17.85
CA LYS A 123 -16.83 6.53 -19.12
C LYS A 123 -18.18 7.19 -19.46
N SER A 124 -19.07 7.35 -18.49
CA SER A 124 -20.38 7.99 -18.70
C SER A 124 -20.30 9.50 -18.96
N ARG A 125 -19.18 10.16 -18.60
CA ARG A 125 -19.01 11.62 -18.67
C ARG A 125 -17.93 12.07 -19.65
N LYS A 126 -17.27 11.13 -20.32
CA LYS A 126 -16.09 11.38 -21.17
C LYS A 126 -16.30 12.47 -22.22
N GLU A 127 -17.50 12.61 -22.77
CA GLU A 127 -17.79 13.62 -23.80
C GLU A 127 -17.70 15.06 -23.27
N GLY A 128 -17.81 15.26 -21.96
CA GLY A 128 -17.66 16.56 -21.31
C GLY A 128 -16.21 16.90 -20.93
N PHE A 129 -15.24 16.02 -21.19
CA PHE A 129 -13.85 16.25 -20.82
C PHE A 129 -13.12 17.11 -21.86
N ILE A 130 -12.21 17.94 -21.36
CA ILE A 130 -11.41 18.88 -22.14
C ILE A 130 -10.28 18.13 -22.83
N VAL A 131 -10.27 18.21 -24.16
CA VAL A 131 -9.16 17.78 -25.02
C VAL A 131 -8.53 19.03 -25.63
N ASP A 132 -7.21 19.14 -25.57
CA ASP A 132 -6.50 20.25 -26.19
C ASP A 132 -6.19 19.95 -27.66
N GLU A 133 -7.05 20.41 -28.57
CA GLU A 133 -6.83 20.27 -30.01
C GLU A 133 -5.56 21.02 -30.49
N LYS A 134 -5.04 21.96 -29.69
CA LYS A 134 -3.82 22.72 -29.96
C LYS A 134 -2.69 22.34 -29.01
N ASN A 135 -2.69 21.09 -28.53
CA ASN A 135 -1.65 20.58 -27.64
C ASN A 135 -0.25 20.85 -28.22
N PRO A 136 0.58 21.67 -27.56
CA PRO A 136 1.94 21.95 -28.04
C PRO A 136 2.93 20.78 -27.81
N TYR A 137 2.52 19.75 -27.05
CA TYR A 137 3.35 18.60 -26.67
C TYR A 137 2.65 17.26 -26.96
N PRO A 138 2.26 16.96 -28.21
CA PRO A 138 1.52 15.74 -28.54
C PRO A 138 2.32 14.44 -28.35
N GLU A 139 3.65 14.53 -28.33
CA GLU A 139 4.54 13.38 -28.09
C GLU A 139 4.75 13.09 -26.60
N GLU A 140 4.51 14.06 -25.71
CA GLU A 140 4.72 13.93 -24.25
C GLU A 140 3.41 13.88 -23.45
N VAL A 141 2.30 14.34 -24.03
CA VAL A 141 0.98 14.34 -23.39
C VAL A 141 -0.06 13.87 -24.39
N SER A 142 -0.48 12.61 -24.26
CA SER A 142 -1.57 12.03 -25.04
C SER A 142 -2.93 12.28 -24.38
N PHE A 143 -4.00 12.08 -25.14
CA PHE A 143 -5.36 11.96 -24.60
C PHE A 143 -5.88 10.56 -24.91
N ASN A 144 -6.38 9.86 -23.90
CA ASN A 144 -6.87 8.50 -24.05
C ASN A 144 -8.31 8.40 -24.57
N GLU A 145 -8.83 7.17 -24.66
CA GLU A 145 -10.18 6.89 -25.15
C GLU A 145 -11.30 7.55 -24.31
N TRP A 146 -10.99 7.95 -23.09
CA TRP A 146 -11.89 8.69 -22.21
C TRP A 146 -11.70 10.20 -22.32
N ARG A 147 -10.85 10.69 -23.23
CA ARG A 147 -10.59 12.12 -23.43
C ARG A 147 -9.92 12.78 -22.22
N LEU A 148 -9.16 12.00 -21.45
CA LEU A 148 -8.33 12.47 -20.34
C LEU A 148 -6.88 12.52 -20.77
N ALA A 149 -6.17 13.55 -20.30
CA ALA A 149 -4.74 13.72 -20.57
C ALA A 149 -3.91 12.70 -19.78
N GLU A 150 -2.90 12.14 -20.42
CA GLU A 150 -1.91 11.25 -19.82
C GLU A 150 -0.57 11.97 -19.80
N PHE A 151 -0.02 12.17 -18.60
CA PHE A 151 1.25 12.84 -18.40
C PHE A 151 2.30 11.82 -18.02
N ASP A 152 3.47 11.88 -18.65
CA ASP A 152 4.66 11.24 -18.11
C ASP A 152 4.97 11.83 -16.73
N SER A 153 4.96 10.96 -15.72
CA SER A 153 5.28 11.32 -14.35
C SER A 153 6.56 10.63 -13.91
N VAL A 154 7.37 11.33 -13.12
CA VAL A 154 8.62 10.79 -12.54
C VAL A 154 8.37 10.02 -11.24
N PHE A 155 7.20 10.26 -10.63
CA PHE A 155 6.74 9.62 -9.42
C PHE A 155 5.23 9.78 -9.30
N SER A 156 4.54 8.84 -8.67
CA SER A 156 3.13 8.97 -8.35
C SER A 156 2.80 8.22 -7.07
N ALA A 157 1.78 8.67 -6.34
CA ALA A 157 1.27 7.98 -5.17
C ALA A 157 -0.26 8.04 -5.12
N ILE A 158 -0.89 6.95 -4.67
CA ILE A 158 -2.32 6.92 -4.39
C ILE A 158 -2.54 7.47 -2.97
N VAL A 159 -3.33 8.53 -2.85
CA VAL A 159 -3.64 9.17 -1.57
C VAL A 159 -4.92 8.61 -0.95
N PRO A 160 -5.05 8.58 0.40
CA PRO A 160 -6.25 8.06 1.06
C PRO A 160 -7.49 8.83 0.64
N LEU A 161 -8.57 8.09 0.35
CA LEU A 161 -9.82 8.70 -0.09
C LEU A 161 -10.54 9.41 1.07
N GLU A 162 -10.24 9.06 2.31
CA GLU A 162 -10.79 9.69 3.52
C GLU A 162 -10.21 11.10 3.74
N ASP A 163 -9.01 11.37 3.20
CA ASP A 163 -8.25 12.61 3.38
C ASP A 163 -8.11 13.41 2.08
N LEU A 164 -9.16 13.41 1.23
CA LEU A 164 -9.20 14.11 -0.05
C LEU A 164 -9.32 15.64 0.10
N ASN A 165 -8.27 16.24 0.65
CA ASN A 165 -7.98 17.66 0.64
C ASN A 165 -6.68 17.88 -0.15
N LYS A 166 -6.63 18.84 -1.06
CA LYS A 166 -5.41 19.12 -1.87
C LYS A 166 -4.11 19.18 -1.07
N THR A 167 -4.13 19.86 0.08
CA THR A 167 -2.95 20.01 0.93
C THR A 167 -2.55 18.68 1.56
N ALA A 168 -3.52 17.89 2.02
CA ALA A 168 -3.28 16.56 2.57
C ALA A 168 -2.77 15.59 1.49
N CYS A 169 -3.38 15.60 0.31
CA CYS A 169 -2.92 14.83 -0.84
C CYS A 169 -1.47 15.15 -1.22
N ALA A 170 -1.13 16.44 -1.35
CA ALA A 170 0.22 16.87 -1.70
C ALA A 170 1.25 16.51 -0.60
N HIS A 171 0.86 16.65 0.67
CA HIS A 171 1.70 16.22 1.79
C HIS A 171 1.94 14.71 1.77
N HIS A 172 0.90 13.92 1.54
CA HIS A 172 0.99 12.47 1.44
C HIS A 172 1.90 12.05 0.28
N ALA A 173 1.68 12.59 -0.91
CA ALA A 173 2.50 12.30 -2.09
C ALA A 173 3.98 12.67 -1.88
N LEU A 174 4.26 13.80 -1.23
CA LEU A 174 5.62 14.19 -0.86
C LEU A 174 6.25 13.23 0.16
N LYS A 175 5.48 12.74 1.14
CA LYS A 175 5.97 11.75 2.11
C LYS A 175 6.26 10.41 1.44
N ALA A 176 5.40 9.98 0.52
CA ALA A 176 5.62 8.79 -0.29
C ALA A 176 6.89 8.93 -1.16
N LEU A 177 7.08 10.07 -1.81
CA LEU A 177 8.30 10.37 -2.57
C LEU A 177 9.56 10.33 -1.70
N GLN A 178 9.53 10.98 -0.53
CA GLN A 178 10.63 10.95 0.44
C GLN A 178 10.96 9.53 0.90
N ALA A 179 9.96 8.67 1.07
CA ALA A 179 10.16 7.27 1.44
C ALA A 179 10.77 6.47 0.29
N ALA A 180 10.26 6.63 -0.94
CA ALA A 180 10.75 5.95 -2.13
C ALA A 180 12.23 6.26 -2.40
N LEU A 181 12.66 7.50 -2.18
CA LEU A 181 14.05 7.95 -2.38
C LEU A 181 15.06 7.39 -1.38
N LYS A 182 14.63 6.70 -0.31
CA LYS A 182 15.57 6.02 0.60
C LYS A 182 16.27 4.85 -0.07
N ASP A 183 15.55 4.14 -0.93
CA ASP A 183 16.00 2.88 -1.53
C ASP A 183 16.08 2.92 -3.06
N ASN A 184 15.64 4.03 -3.69
CA ASN A 184 15.58 4.17 -5.14
C ASN A 184 16.21 5.48 -5.63
N ASP A 185 16.93 5.42 -6.74
CA ASP A 185 17.35 6.59 -7.51
C ASP A 185 16.32 6.86 -8.61
N LEU A 186 15.58 7.97 -8.47
CA LEU A 186 14.58 8.42 -9.43
C LEU A 186 15.14 9.44 -10.45
N GLY A 187 16.46 9.63 -10.48
CA GLY A 187 17.13 10.52 -11.44
C GLY A 187 17.06 12.01 -11.07
N PHE A 188 16.74 12.34 -9.82
CA PHE A 188 16.81 13.71 -9.31
C PHE A 188 18.25 14.13 -9.06
N ASP A 189 18.56 15.40 -9.35
CA ASP A 189 19.87 15.94 -9.01
C ASP A 189 19.97 16.33 -7.52
N ALA A 190 21.16 16.74 -7.08
CA ALA A 190 21.39 17.10 -5.67
C ALA A 190 20.52 18.26 -5.17
N ALA A 191 20.18 19.23 -6.04
CA ALA A 191 19.38 20.40 -5.67
C ALA A 191 17.88 20.05 -5.57
N ASP A 192 17.42 19.11 -6.41
CA ASP A 192 16.07 18.54 -6.32
C ASP A 192 15.91 17.70 -5.06
N LEU A 193 16.87 16.83 -4.75
CA LEU A 193 16.88 16.02 -3.53
C LEU A 193 16.88 16.89 -2.26
N GLU A 194 17.63 18.00 -2.26
CA GLU A 194 17.63 18.96 -1.14
C GLU A 194 16.25 19.61 -0.94
N GLN A 195 15.55 19.99 -2.03
CA GLN A 195 14.20 20.54 -1.95
C GLN A 195 13.21 19.52 -1.42
N ILE A 196 13.24 18.29 -1.94
CA ILE A 196 12.37 17.20 -1.48
C ILE A 196 12.59 16.93 0.00
N ALA A 197 13.85 16.86 0.46
CA ALA A 197 14.17 16.64 1.87
C ALA A 197 13.60 17.74 2.79
N LYS A 198 13.59 18.99 2.33
CA LYS A 198 12.98 20.14 3.04
C LYS A 198 11.45 20.19 2.94
N GLY A 199 10.86 19.28 2.16
CA GLY A 199 9.42 19.18 1.95
C GLY A 199 8.87 20.11 0.87
N PHE A 200 9.73 20.53 -0.06
CA PHE A 200 9.33 21.30 -1.24
C PHE A 200 9.23 20.41 -2.48
N ILE A 201 8.46 20.88 -3.46
CA ILE A 201 8.41 20.28 -4.80
C ILE A 201 9.69 20.72 -5.54
N PRO A 202 10.41 19.80 -6.20
CA PRO A 202 11.54 20.14 -7.07
C PRO A 202 11.20 21.21 -8.11
N ARG A 203 12.21 21.98 -8.55
CA ARG A 203 11.99 23.04 -9.55
C ARG A 203 11.60 22.44 -10.89
N GLY A 204 10.62 23.05 -11.56
CA GLY A 204 10.14 22.58 -12.85
C GLY A 204 9.21 21.38 -12.76
N TYR A 205 8.76 21.00 -11.56
CA TYR A 205 7.75 19.98 -11.33
C TYR A 205 6.55 20.54 -10.56
N LEU A 206 5.39 19.91 -10.76
CA LEU A 206 4.18 20.18 -10.02
C LEU A 206 3.45 18.89 -9.68
N TRP A 207 2.72 18.89 -8.57
CA TRP A 207 1.75 17.84 -8.27
C TRP A 207 0.55 17.94 -9.20
N HIS A 208 0.38 16.90 -10.02
CA HIS A 208 -0.79 16.66 -10.84
C HIS A 208 -1.77 15.74 -10.12
N PHE A 209 -3.01 16.20 -9.97
CA PHE A 209 -4.11 15.36 -9.53
C PHE A 209 -4.69 14.67 -10.75
N ASP A 210 -4.31 13.41 -10.94
CA ASP A 210 -4.54 12.66 -12.17
C ASP A 210 -6.01 12.22 -12.30
N ALA A 211 -6.66 12.66 -13.36
CA ALA A 211 -8.06 12.33 -13.61
C ALA A 211 -8.27 10.86 -13.98
N ASN A 212 -7.24 10.15 -14.46
CA ASN A 212 -7.37 8.78 -14.95
C ASN A 212 -7.55 7.78 -13.81
N ILE A 213 -6.98 8.08 -12.65
CA ILE A 213 -6.92 7.18 -11.51
C ILE A 213 -7.39 7.91 -10.25
N LEU A 214 -8.41 7.38 -9.58
CA LEU A 214 -8.98 7.98 -8.38
C LEU A 214 -7.90 8.09 -7.28
N GLY A 215 -7.67 9.31 -6.79
CA GLY A 215 -6.71 9.58 -5.72
C GLY A 215 -5.23 9.57 -6.16
N ASN A 216 -4.93 9.39 -7.45
CA ASN A 216 -3.55 9.39 -7.93
C ASN A 216 -2.97 10.81 -8.02
N VAL A 217 -1.90 11.06 -7.27
CA VAL A 217 -1.15 12.31 -7.31
C VAL A 217 0.22 12.04 -7.92
N ALA A 218 0.45 12.61 -9.10
CA ALA A 218 1.63 12.39 -9.91
C ALA A 218 2.54 13.62 -9.92
N LEU A 219 3.85 13.43 -9.85
CA LEU A 219 4.84 14.48 -10.01
C LEU A 219 5.17 14.63 -11.50
N VAL A 220 4.74 15.73 -12.09
CA VAL A 220 4.79 15.96 -13.54
C VAL A 220 5.57 17.23 -13.84
N ARG A 221 6.24 17.27 -14.99
CA ARG A 221 6.93 18.48 -15.47
C ARG A 221 5.95 19.67 -15.55
N GLU A 222 6.29 20.76 -14.88
CA GLU A 222 5.50 21.98 -14.80
C GLU A 222 5.13 22.52 -16.19
N LYS A 223 6.12 22.55 -17.10
CA LYS A 223 5.95 23.00 -18.48
C LYS A 223 4.81 22.26 -19.21
N LEU A 224 4.71 20.95 -19.00
CA LEU A 224 3.66 20.12 -19.62
C LEU A 224 2.31 20.37 -18.94
N LEU A 225 2.29 20.31 -17.60
CA LEU A 225 1.05 20.42 -16.83
C LEU A 225 0.35 21.77 -17.02
N LEU A 226 1.12 22.85 -17.16
CA LEU A 226 0.61 24.20 -17.41
C LEU A 226 0.39 24.47 -18.90
N GLY A 227 1.12 23.79 -19.79
CA GLY A 227 1.08 24.02 -21.24
C GLY A 227 -0.07 23.30 -21.97
N VAL A 228 -0.63 22.23 -21.39
CA VAL A 228 -1.72 21.44 -22.01
C VAL A 228 -3.04 21.66 -21.28
N LYS A 229 -4.09 22.07 -22.00
CA LYS A 229 -5.44 22.20 -21.42
C LYS A 229 -6.07 20.82 -21.23
N HIS A 230 -6.52 20.53 -20.02
CA HIS A 230 -7.12 19.22 -19.71
C HIS A 230 -8.10 19.32 -18.55
N THR A 231 -8.92 18.29 -18.41
CA THR A 231 -9.82 18.12 -17.26
C THR A 231 -9.01 17.86 -16.00
N LYS A 232 -9.22 18.65 -14.94
CA LYS A 232 -8.48 18.53 -13.68
C LYS A 232 -9.04 17.39 -12.82
N GLY A 233 -8.20 16.44 -12.42
CA GLY A 233 -8.61 15.23 -11.67
C GLY A 233 -9.24 15.53 -10.33
N TYR A 234 -8.65 16.41 -9.51
CA TYR A 234 -9.17 16.71 -8.16
C TYR A 234 -10.67 17.06 -8.14
N LYS A 235 -11.11 17.95 -9.05
CA LYS A 235 -12.53 18.32 -9.14
C LYS A 235 -13.42 17.17 -9.63
N LEU A 236 -12.88 16.25 -10.43
CA LEU A 236 -13.62 15.05 -10.84
C LEU A 236 -13.76 14.07 -9.68
N TRP A 237 -12.71 13.87 -8.89
CA TRP A 237 -12.75 13.03 -7.69
C TRP A 237 -13.78 13.56 -6.68
N GLU A 238 -13.79 14.86 -6.40
CA GLU A 238 -14.79 15.49 -5.53
C GLU A 238 -16.22 15.23 -6.03
N LYS A 239 -16.47 15.44 -7.33
CA LYS A 239 -17.78 15.18 -7.94
C LYS A 239 -18.19 13.73 -7.86
N PHE A 240 -17.25 12.80 -8.06
CA PHE A 240 -17.52 11.37 -7.97
C PHE A 240 -17.91 10.99 -6.54
N LEU A 241 -17.12 11.40 -5.54
CA LEU A 241 -17.38 11.04 -4.15
C LEU A 241 -18.66 11.65 -3.59
N GLN A 242 -19.03 12.86 -4.04
CA GLN A 242 -20.32 13.44 -3.72
C GLN A 242 -21.51 12.64 -4.27
N THR A 243 -21.33 11.88 -5.36
CA THR A 243 -22.39 11.02 -5.91
C THR A 243 -22.51 9.66 -5.22
N GLN A 244 -21.59 9.33 -4.30
CA GLN A 244 -21.59 8.09 -3.53
C GLN A 244 -22.15 8.24 -2.10
N ASN A 245 -22.46 9.47 -1.68
CA ASN A 245 -23.00 9.80 -0.36
C ASN A 245 -24.52 9.97 -0.37
#